data_AF-A0A164MAD0-F1
#
_entry.id   AF-A0A164MAD0-F1
#
_cell.length_a   1.000
_cell.length_b   1.000
_cell.length_c   1.000
_cell.angle_alpha   90.00
_cell.angle_beta   90.00
_cell.angle_gamma   90.00
#
_symmetry.space_group_name_H-M   'P 1'
#
loop_
_entity.id
_entity.type
_entity.pdbx_description
1 polymer ?
#
loop_
_entity_poly.entity_id
_entity_poly.type
_entity_poly.pdbx_seq_one_letter_code
_entity_poly.pdbx_strand_id
1 'polypeptide(L)'
;HISNWLAERTPAPYWISRAFENDCYVMESNRWGLERTVQFSGGTCIIEPDGTIAASLDSGNGIVYATIDPARSRRPHPAGERRPELYRELQSNTFLWNPLDFFSLYGHQPLPTGTRTEVTVVQSTPTGSVQANLAAIDEVMSAASPGTVLVFPELSVTGPVSSTRHPSSCAETVDGQSIAHVAATAARTSTTVVVGIAEVDGDHIYNTAVVVGPAGVLGTYRQTHVAPADAEYFTPGSEWTVLDLEVGRVGILIGNDVLFPEAGRVLALRGCDLIVCPAAMVAPIGANPGTSIPHPGDILTGADPLHWHHMRVRGGENNVWFAFANAYDVDRGLLGRSGVFGPDTFAFPRGESTVSDGLGTATAVVDTTNLETVYPTNVVRRKDLVAMRLPHHYAALSAVSPAEVDTVVR
;
A
#
# COMPACT_ATOMS: atom_id res chain seq x y z
N HIS A 1 -13.22 19.93 7.64
CA HIS A 1 -12.61 19.48 8.89
C HIS A 1 -11.83 20.66 9.50
N ILE A 2 -11.78 20.74 10.83
CA ILE A 2 -11.09 21.82 11.56
C ILE A 2 -9.90 21.18 12.25
N SER A 3 -8.69 21.68 12.02
CA SER A 3 -7.48 21.09 12.55
C SER A 3 -6.55 22.07 13.24
N ASN A 4 -5.66 21.46 14.03
CA ASN A 4 -4.51 22.07 14.68
C ASN A 4 -3.26 21.28 14.25
N TRP A 5 -3.10 21.08 12.94
CA TRP A 5 -2.06 20.21 12.38
C TRP A 5 -0.68 20.84 12.50
N LEU A 6 0.28 19.99 12.86
CA LEU A 6 1.63 20.38 13.28
C LEU A 6 2.74 19.54 12.64
N ALA A 7 2.38 18.40 12.07
CA ALA A 7 3.32 17.29 11.91
C ALA A 7 4.13 17.34 10.60
N GLU A 8 3.61 18.01 9.57
CA GLU A 8 4.27 18.15 8.27
C GLU A 8 3.70 19.38 7.54
N ARG A 9 4.39 19.83 6.49
CA ARG A 9 3.87 20.86 5.57
C ARG A 9 2.48 20.49 5.04
N THR A 10 1.70 21.52 4.76
CA THR A 10 0.30 21.42 4.39
C THR A 10 0.07 21.97 2.97
N PRO A 11 -1.01 21.56 2.27
CA PRO A 11 -2.03 20.58 2.64
C PRO A 11 -1.46 19.18 2.90
N ALA A 12 -1.78 18.59 4.06
CA ALA A 12 -1.12 17.35 4.49
C ALA A 12 -1.48 16.16 3.57
N PRO A 13 -0.56 15.21 3.31
CA PRO A 13 -0.81 14.05 2.47
C PRO A 13 -2.04 13.22 2.90
N TYR A 14 -2.30 13.17 4.21
CA TYR A 14 -3.49 12.52 4.75
C TYR A 14 -4.80 13.17 4.30
N TRP A 15 -4.86 14.50 4.27
CA TRP A 15 -6.06 15.22 3.84
C TRP A 15 -6.34 14.97 2.36
N ILE A 16 -5.27 14.95 1.56
CA ILE A 16 -5.32 14.66 0.14
C ILE A 16 -5.82 13.23 -0.10
N SER A 17 -5.24 12.24 0.59
CA SER A 17 -5.71 10.86 0.51
C SER A 17 -7.16 10.69 0.95
N ARG A 18 -7.64 11.40 1.98
CA ARG A 18 -9.05 11.31 2.40
C ARG A 18 -10.00 11.88 1.35
N ALA A 19 -9.62 12.94 0.64
CA ALA A 19 -10.40 13.48 -0.47
C ALA A 19 -10.48 12.45 -1.62
N PHE A 20 -9.31 11.95 -2.03
CA PHE A 20 -9.13 10.98 -3.10
C PHE A 20 -9.92 9.68 -2.86
N GLU A 21 -9.75 9.03 -1.70
CA GLU A 21 -10.36 7.72 -1.41
C GLU A 21 -11.88 7.76 -1.30
N ASN A 22 -12.42 8.90 -0.88
CA ASN A 22 -13.86 9.07 -0.68
C ASN A 22 -14.53 9.76 -1.86
N ASP A 23 -13.79 10.12 -2.92
CA ASP A 23 -14.27 10.90 -4.05
C ASP A 23 -15.01 12.17 -3.60
N CYS A 24 -14.50 12.82 -2.56
CA CYS A 24 -15.19 13.94 -1.91
C CYS A 24 -14.31 15.17 -1.90
N TYR A 25 -14.94 16.33 -2.07
CA TYR A 25 -14.29 17.59 -1.73
C TYR A 25 -13.99 17.64 -0.23
N VAL A 26 -12.73 17.87 0.13
CA VAL A 26 -12.31 18.06 1.52
C VAL A 26 -11.94 19.51 1.73
N MET A 27 -12.65 20.17 2.65
CA MET A 27 -12.34 21.53 3.07
C MET A 27 -11.65 21.46 4.43
N GLU A 28 -10.45 21.99 4.52
CA GLU A 28 -9.65 21.99 5.73
C GLU A 28 -9.44 23.41 6.23
N SER A 29 -9.93 23.69 7.44
CA SER A 29 -9.61 24.92 8.15
C SER A 29 -8.57 24.60 9.20
N ASN A 30 -7.30 24.94 8.92
CA ASN A 30 -6.19 24.69 9.82
C ASN A 30 -5.66 25.99 10.43
N ARG A 31 -5.20 25.87 11.67
CA ARG A 31 -4.56 26.94 12.41
C ARG A 31 -3.18 27.27 11.86
N TRP A 32 -2.78 28.54 11.91
CA TRP A 32 -1.41 28.98 11.63
C TRP A 32 -0.88 29.87 12.78
N GLY A 33 0.45 30.03 12.83
CA GLY A 33 1.13 30.95 13.75
C GLY A 33 1.69 30.27 15.00
N LEU A 34 2.43 31.05 15.80
CA LEU A 34 3.04 30.58 17.05
C LEU A 34 2.12 30.91 18.23
N GLU A 35 1.66 29.89 18.96
CA GLU A 35 0.94 30.07 20.21
C GLU A 35 1.55 29.17 21.29
N ARG A 36 1.87 29.75 22.46
CA ARG A 36 2.37 29.00 23.63
C ARG A 36 3.46 27.99 23.24
N THR A 37 4.47 28.49 22.52
CA THR A 37 5.64 27.73 22.00
C THR A 37 5.33 26.64 20.97
N VAL A 38 4.09 26.52 20.50
CA VAL A 38 3.68 25.58 19.46
C VAL A 38 3.47 26.34 18.15
N GLN A 39 4.22 25.95 17.11
CA GLN A 39 4.14 26.54 15.77
C GLN A 39 3.18 25.74 14.90
N PHE A 40 2.02 26.30 14.56
CA PHE A 40 1.03 25.66 13.71
C PHE A 40 1.36 25.78 12.23
N SER A 41 1.05 24.72 11.47
CA SER A 41 1.50 24.53 10.08
C SER A 41 0.66 25.25 9.03
N GLY A 42 -0.44 25.92 9.39
CA GLY A 42 -1.29 26.61 8.41
C GLY A 42 -1.79 25.69 7.29
N GLY A 43 -1.92 26.19 6.06
CA GLY A 43 -2.38 25.41 4.91
C GLY A 43 -3.88 25.10 4.93
N THR A 44 -4.69 26.06 5.38
CA THR A 44 -6.13 26.02 5.16
C THR A 44 -6.38 25.84 3.65
N CYS A 45 -7.20 24.87 3.25
CA CYS A 45 -7.31 24.48 1.85
C CYS A 45 -8.66 23.86 1.47
N ILE A 46 -8.90 23.78 0.16
CA ILE A 46 -9.97 23.02 -0.47
C ILE A 46 -9.31 22.03 -1.42
N ILE A 47 -9.62 20.76 -1.24
CA ILE A 47 -9.07 19.63 -1.98
C ILE A 47 -10.20 19.02 -2.83
N GLU A 48 -9.90 18.74 -4.09
CA GLU A 48 -10.81 18.12 -5.03
C GLU A 48 -10.94 16.60 -4.82
N PRO A 49 -11.99 15.97 -5.35
CA PRO A 49 -12.19 14.52 -5.25
C PRO A 49 -11.06 13.65 -5.80
N ASP A 50 -10.22 14.16 -6.70
CA ASP A 50 -9.05 13.44 -7.24
C ASP A 50 -7.75 13.71 -6.44
N GLY A 51 -7.83 14.47 -5.35
CA GLY A 51 -6.70 14.88 -4.53
C GLY A 51 -6.01 16.19 -4.98
N THR A 52 -6.45 16.81 -6.08
CA THR A 52 -5.89 18.10 -6.52
C THR A 52 -6.21 19.20 -5.51
N ILE A 53 -5.26 20.11 -5.24
CA ILE A 53 -5.49 21.27 -4.38
C ILE A 53 -6.16 22.38 -5.20
N ALA A 54 -7.45 22.62 -4.97
CA ALA A 54 -8.20 23.68 -5.67
C ALA A 54 -7.81 25.08 -5.18
N ALA A 55 -7.60 25.22 -3.87
CA ALA A 55 -7.14 26.46 -3.25
C ALA A 55 -6.45 26.16 -1.92
N SER A 56 -5.40 26.90 -1.57
CA SER A 56 -4.75 26.81 -0.27
C SER A 56 -4.20 28.15 0.18
N LEU A 57 -4.13 28.33 1.49
CA LEU A 57 -3.49 29.44 2.17
C LEU A 57 -2.46 28.88 3.14
N ASP A 58 -1.18 28.96 2.75
CA ASP A 58 -0.05 28.44 3.53
C ASP A 58 0.03 29.12 4.90
N SER A 59 0.16 30.45 4.95
CA SER A 59 0.27 31.25 6.17
C SER A 59 -0.64 32.48 6.15
N GLY A 60 -0.78 33.15 7.30
CA GLY A 60 -1.61 34.35 7.43
C GLY A 60 -3.08 34.06 7.76
N ASN A 61 -3.77 35.09 8.28
CA ASN A 61 -5.21 35.02 8.46
C ASN A 61 -5.90 35.28 7.11
N GLY A 62 -6.85 34.42 6.73
CA GLY A 62 -7.56 34.60 5.48
C GLY A 62 -8.65 33.56 5.24
N ILE A 63 -9.26 33.66 4.06
CA ILE A 63 -10.30 32.75 3.59
C ILE A 63 -9.87 32.26 2.21
N VAL A 64 -9.99 30.94 1.98
CA VAL A 64 -9.81 30.32 0.66
C VAL A 64 -11.18 30.06 0.04
N TYR A 65 -11.27 30.25 -1.27
CA TYR A 65 -12.50 30.05 -2.04
C TYR A 65 -12.20 29.15 -3.23
N ALA A 66 -13.13 28.25 -3.54
CA ALA A 66 -13.13 27.46 -4.77
C ALA A 66 -14.58 27.16 -5.19
N THR A 67 -14.80 27.02 -6.49
CA THR A 67 -16.09 26.53 -7.02
C THR A 67 -16.08 25.01 -7.00
N ILE A 68 -17.06 24.40 -6.36
CA ILE A 68 -17.21 22.94 -6.33
C ILE A 68 -18.25 22.48 -7.35
N ASP A 69 -18.03 21.31 -7.94
CA ASP A 69 -19.01 20.59 -8.75
C ASP A 69 -19.40 19.27 -8.04
N PRO A 70 -20.51 19.26 -7.28
CA PRO A 70 -20.96 18.05 -6.57
C PRO A 70 -21.27 16.88 -7.49
N ALA A 71 -21.43 17.08 -8.81
CA ALA A 71 -21.66 15.98 -9.74
C ALA A 71 -20.41 15.11 -9.92
N ARG A 72 -19.19 15.61 -9.66
CA ARG A 72 -17.95 14.81 -9.71
C ARG A 72 -17.96 13.70 -8.67
N SER A 73 -18.27 14.03 -7.41
CA SER A 73 -18.39 13.10 -6.28
C SER A 73 -19.56 12.11 -6.35
N ARG A 74 -20.37 12.17 -7.42
CA ARG A 74 -21.51 11.28 -7.65
C ARG A 74 -21.29 10.34 -8.82
N ARG A 75 -20.13 10.42 -9.48
CA ARG A 75 -19.76 9.51 -10.56
C ARG A 75 -19.47 8.13 -9.96
N PRO A 76 -19.58 7.05 -10.75
CA PRO A 76 -19.06 5.75 -10.34
C PRO A 76 -17.59 5.89 -9.93
N HIS A 77 -17.26 5.44 -8.74
CA HIS A 77 -15.94 5.54 -8.12
C HIS A 77 -15.56 4.19 -7.52
N PRO A 78 -14.27 3.82 -7.42
CA PRO A 78 -13.81 2.59 -6.77
C PRO A 78 -14.37 2.38 -5.35
N ALA A 79 -14.79 3.45 -4.66
CA ALA A 79 -15.53 3.39 -3.40
C ALA A 79 -16.76 2.46 -3.43
N GLY A 80 -17.38 2.27 -4.61
CA GLY A 80 -18.50 1.35 -4.85
C GLY A 80 -18.07 -0.11 -5.07
N GLU A 81 -16.77 -0.37 -5.25
CA GLU A 81 -16.17 -1.70 -5.44
C GLU A 81 -15.66 -2.30 -4.12
N ARG A 82 -15.96 -1.63 -2.99
CA ARG A 82 -15.68 -2.16 -1.64
C ARG A 82 -16.30 -3.54 -1.46
N ARG A 83 -15.60 -4.38 -0.70
CA ARG A 83 -15.96 -5.78 -0.39
C ARG A 83 -16.17 -5.93 1.13
N PRO A 84 -17.30 -5.49 1.71
CA PRO A 84 -17.52 -5.48 3.17
C PRO A 84 -17.30 -6.83 3.86
N GLU A 85 -17.55 -7.93 3.15
CA GLU A 85 -17.33 -9.29 3.63
C GLU A 85 -15.86 -9.60 3.94
N LEU A 86 -14.91 -8.87 3.32
CA LEU A 86 -13.47 -8.97 3.55
C LEU A 86 -12.99 -8.07 4.69
N TYR A 87 -13.86 -7.25 5.27
CA TYR A 87 -13.48 -6.19 6.22
C TYR A 87 -13.98 -6.45 7.65
N ARG A 88 -14.37 -7.69 7.98
CA ARG A 88 -14.92 -8.03 9.31
C ARG A 88 -13.94 -7.71 10.43
N GLU A 89 -12.64 -7.90 10.20
CA GLU A 89 -11.59 -7.60 11.18
C GLU A 89 -11.54 -6.13 11.57
N LEU A 90 -12.11 -5.20 10.79
CA LEU A 90 -12.19 -3.80 11.21
C LEU A 90 -12.94 -3.63 12.53
N GLN A 91 -13.84 -4.55 12.90
CA GLN A 91 -14.55 -4.49 14.18
C GLN A 91 -13.71 -5.00 15.35
N SER A 92 -12.57 -5.64 15.09
CA SER A 92 -11.65 -6.09 16.13
C SER A 92 -10.80 -4.94 16.68
N ASN A 93 -10.29 -5.15 17.89
CA ASN A 93 -9.35 -4.24 18.54
C ASN A 93 -8.10 -4.99 18.99
N THR A 94 -7.43 -5.66 18.05
CA THR A 94 -6.30 -6.57 18.29
C THR A 94 -5.10 -5.92 19.00
N PHE A 95 -4.99 -4.58 18.91
CA PHE A 95 -3.93 -3.78 19.54
C PHE A 95 -4.40 -2.97 20.76
N LEU A 96 -5.59 -3.27 21.31
CA LEU A 96 -6.07 -2.63 22.55
C LEU A 96 -5.17 -2.94 23.75
N TRP A 97 -4.62 -4.17 23.77
CA TRP A 97 -3.72 -4.65 24.80
C TRP A 97 -2.36 -5.00 24.18
N ASN A 98 -1.38 -5.29 25.04
CA ASN A 98 -0.03 -5.66 24.60
C ASN A 98 -0.06 -6.80 23.56
N PRO A 99 0.33 -6.56 22.29
CA PRO A 99 0.25 -7.57 21.25
C PRO A 99 1.27 -8.71 21.45
N LEU A 100 2.26 -8.58 22.35
CA LEU A 100 3.14 -9.71 22.68
C LEU A 100 2.45 -10.75 23.58
N ASP A 101 1.43 -10.34 24.33
CA ASP A 101 0.72 -11.22 25.29
C ASP A 101 -0.63 -11.70 24.75
N PHE A 102 -1.39 -10.82 24.07
CA PHE A 102 -2.82 -11.02 23.84
C PHE A 102 -3.22 -11.23 22.38
N PHE A 103 -2.28 -11.19 21.45
CA PHE A 103 -2.59 -11.27 20.02
C PHE A 103 -3.23 -12.61 19.63
N SER A 104 -2.86 -13.69 20.31
CA SER A 104 -3.45 -15.02 20.14
C SER A 104 -4.89 -15.13 20.66
N LEU A 105 -5.34 -14.26 21.57
CA LEU A 105 -6.73 -14.22 22.03
C LEU A 105 -7.70 -13.83 20.90
N TYR A 106 -7.20 -13.17 19.86
CA TYR A 106 -7.96 -12.80 18.67
C TYR A 106 -7.85 -13.85 17.54
N GLY A 107 -7.26 -15.02 17.80
CA GLY A 107 -7.07 -16.08 16.81
C GLY A 107 -5.90 -15.86 15.86
N HIS A 108 -5.00 -14.92 16.15
CA HIS A 108 -3.79 -14.67 15.37
C HIS A 108 -2.59 -15.46 15.90
N GLN A 109 -1.64 -15.76 15.02
CA GLN A 109 -0.34 -16.31 15.43
C GLN A 109 0.47 -15.24 16.17
N PRO A 110 1.32 -15.60 17.15
CA PRO A 110 2.24 -14.66 17.79
C PRO A 110 3.06 -13.88 16.75
N LEU A 111 3.44 -12.64 17.08
CA LEU A 111 4.29 -11.86 16.17
C LEU A 111 5.66 -12.56 15.99
N PRO A 112 6.17 -12.67 14.76
CA PRO A 112 7.47 -13.30 14.53
C PRO A 112 8.60 -12.44 15.11
N THR A 113 9.75 -13.08 15.37
CA THR A 113 10.96 -12.39 15.84
C THR A 113 11.32 -11.24 14.90
N GLY A 114 11.61 -10.08 15.47
CA GLY A 114 12.00 -8.90 14.72
C GLY A 114 13.42 -8.97 14.15
N THR A 115 13.61 -8.40 12.96
CA THR A 115 14.87 -8.42 12.22
C THR A 115 15.11 -7.09 11.51
N ARG A 116 16.27 -6.95 10.89
CA ARG A 116 16.57 -5.88 9.93
C ARG A 116 16.88 -6.52 8.59
N THR A 117 16.05 -6.28 7.60
CA THR A 117 16.15 -6.94 6.29
C THR A 117 16.06 -5.90 5.18
N GLU A 118 16.89 -6.05 4.16
CA GLU A 118 16.78 -5.24 2.94
C GLU A 118 15.52 -5.63 2.17
N VAL A 119 14.70 -4.63 1.85
CA VAL A 119 13.56 -4.79 0.96
C VAL A 119 13.80 -3.89 -0.25
N THR A 120 13.70 -4.48 -1.43
CA THR A 120 13.93 -3.82 -2.71
C THR A 120 12.69 -3.93 -3.57
N VAL A 121 12.17 -2.80 -4.02
CA VAL A 121 11.11 -2.74 -5.03
C VAL A 121 11.72 -2.49 -6.40
N VAL A 122 11.13 -3.11 -7.42
CA VAL A 122 11.58 -3.01 -8.81
C VAL A 122 10.57 -2.20 -9.62
N GLN A 123 11.06 -1.19 -10.33
CA GLN A 123 10.33 -0.43 -11.33
C GLN A 123 10.79 -0.88 -12.71
N SER A 124 9.99 -1.71 -13.37
CA SER A 124 10.32 -2.32 -14.65
C SER A 124 9.13 -2.29 -15.63
N THR A 125 9.37 -2.74 -16.87
CA THR A 125 8.34 -2.86 -17.91
C THR A 125 8.09 -4.34 -18.22
N PRO A 126 7.17 -5.04 -17.51
CA PRO A 126 6.79 -6.39 -17.89
C PRO A 126 6.28 -6.44 -19.33
N THR A 127 6.77 -7.41 -20.12
CA THR A 127 6.44 -7.56 -21.54
C THR A 127 5.57 -8.79 -21.78
N GLY A 128 5.06 -8.96 -22.99
CA GLY A 128 4.33 -10.18 -23.37
C GLY A 128 5.20 -11.45 -23.49
N SER A 129 6.52 -11.36 -23.28
CA SER A 129 7.46 -12.49 -23.36
C SER A 129 7.88 -12.96 -21.98
N VAL A 130 7.38 -14.12 -21.56
CA VAL A 130 7.75 -14.76 -20.29
C VAL A 130 9.26 -14.95 -20.19
N GLN A 131 9.91 -15.38 -21.28
CA GLN A 131 11.36 -15.57 -21.30
C GLN A 131 12.14 -14.27 -21.04
N ALA A 132 11.72 -13.16 -21.67
CA ALA A 132 12.37 -11.86 -21.47
C ALA A 132 12.16 -11.35 -20.04
N ASN A 133 10.96 -11.55 -19.50
CA ASN A 133 10.61 -11.18 -18.14
C ASN A 133 11.42 -11.97 -17.10
N LEU A 134 11.54 -13.30 -17.26
CA LEU A 134 12.35 -14.15 -16.38
C LEU A 134 13.83 -13.74 -16.40
N ALA A 135 14.38 -13.40 -17.57
CA ALA A 135 15.75 -12.92 -17.67
C ALA A 135 15.97 -11.61 -16.89
N ALA A 136 15.01 -10.67 -16.95
CA ALA A 136 15.08 -9.42 -16.19
C ALA A 136 14.93 -9.66 -14.67
N ILE A 137 14.07 -10.60 -14.27
CA ILE A 137 13.93 -11.03 -12.87
C ILE A 137 15.24 -11.63 -12.36
N ASP A 138 15.85 -12.54 -13.13
CA ASP A 138 17.12 -13.19 -12.80
C ASP A 138 18.26 -12.19 -12.63
N GLU A 139 18.33 -11.16 -13.48
CA GLU A 139 19.34 -10.11 -13.42
C GLU A 139 19.26 -9.36 -12.08
N VAL A 140 18.06 -8.91 -11.70
CA VAL A 140 17.85 -8.20 -10.44
C VAL A 140 18.11 -9.10 -9.23
N MET A 141 17.64 -10.36 -9.26
CA MET A 141 17.89 -11.32 -8.18
C MET A 141 19.39 -11.62 -8.02
N SER A 142 20.14 -11.71 -9.12
CA SER A 142 21.58 -11.99 -9.10
C SER A 142 22.41 -10.81 -8.59
N ALA A 143 21.88 -9.59 -8.70
CA ALA A 143 22.52 -8.37 -8.18
C ALA A 143 22.18 -8.08 -6.71
N ALA A 144 21.16 -8.74 -6.15
CA ALA A 144 20.71 -8.51 -4.78
C ALA A 144 21.60 -9.24 -3.75
N SER A 145 21.66 -8.69 -2.54
CA SER A 145 22.31 -9.34 -1.41
C SER A 145 21.53 -10.59 -0.97
N PRO A 146 22.20 -11.65 -0.47
CA PRO A 146 21.52 -12.74 0.21
C PRO A 146 20.64 -12.21 1.36
N GLY A 147 19.43 -12.75 1.49
CA GLY A 147 18.44 -12.34 2.49
C GLY A 147 17.53 -11.17 2.08
N THR A 148 17.79 -10.50 0.94
CA THR A 148 16.93 -9.41 0.46
C THR A 148 15.54 -9.94 0.05
N VAL A 149 14.49 -9.17 0.37
CA VAL A 149 13.14 -9.35 -0.17
C VAL A 149 12.98 -8.47 -1.40
N LEU A 150 12.72 -9.06 -2.56
CA LEU A 150 12.55 -8.39 -3.85
C LEU A 150 11.07 -8.36 -4.24
N VAL A 151 10.52 -7.21 -4.56
CA VAL A 151 9.12 -7.06 -5.01
C VAL A 151 9.11 -6.54 -6.43
N PHE A 152 8.54 -7.32 -7.35
CA PHE A 152 8.40 -6.94 -8.76
C PHE A 152 7.00 -6.39 -9.04
N PRO A 153 6.81 -5.68 -10.18
CA PRO A 153 5.50 -5.22 -10.60
C PRO A 153 4.47 -6.34 -10.79
N GLU A 154 3.21 -5.93 -10.86
CA GLU A 154 2.09 -6.80 -11.20
C GLU A 154 2.30 -7.48 -12.56
N LEU A 155 1.88 -8.75 -12.66
CA LEU A 155 2.07 -9.60 -13.83
C LEU A 155 3.53 -9.61 -14.36
N SER A 156 4.52 -9.47 -13.46
CA SER A 156 5.93 -9.38 -13.84
C SER A 156 6.47 -10.60 -14.58
N VAL A 157 5.88 -11.78 -14.43
CA VAL A 157 6.31 -13.00 -15.11
C VAL A 157 5.52 -13.20 -16.41
N THR A 158 4.19 -13.30 -16.33
CA THR A 158 3.35 -13.58 -17.51
C THR A 158 3.15 -12.37 -18.42
N GLY A 159 3.45 -11.17 -17.95
CA GLY A 159 3.25 -9.92 -18.67
C GLY A 159 1.81 -9.39 -18.63
N PRO A 160 1.60 -8.13 -19.05
CA PRO A 160 0.30 -7.49 -19.05
C PRO A 160 -0.67 -8.19 -20.01
N VAL A 161 -1.95 -8.15 -19.64
CA VAL A 161 -3.06 -8.68 -20.44
C VAL A 161 -3.88 -7.55 -21.05
N SER A 162 -4.60 -7.85 -22.11
CA SER A 162 -5.49 -6.92 -22.79
C SER A 162 -6.47 -7.68 -23.70
N SER A 163 -7.38 -6.95 -24.34
CA SER A 163 -8.25 -7.51 -25.38
C SER A 163 -7.48 -8.11 -26.57
N THR A 164 -6.25 -7.67 -26.83
CA THR A 164 -5.38 -8.20 -27.89
C THR A 164 -4.41 -9.28 -27.42
N ARG A 165 -4.22 -9.40 -26.10
CA ARG A 165 -3.44 -10.47 -25.45
C ARG A 165 -4.23 -10.98 -24.24
N HIS A 166 -5.27 -11.76 -24.54
CA HIS A 166 -6.17 -12.30 -23.53
C HIS A 166 -5.40 -13.18 -22.52
N PRO A 167 -5.73 -13.15 -21.21
CA PRO A 167 -5.01 -13.93 -20.20
C PRO A 167 -4.94 -15.43 -20.52
N SER A 168 -5.97 -16.01 -21.14
CA SER A 168 -5.98 -17.44 -21.52
C SER A 168 -4.83 -17.84 -22.48
N SER A 169 -4.17 -16.86 -23.13
CA SER A 169 -3.02 -17.12 -24.00
C SER A 169 -1.67 -17.18 -23.25
N CYS A 170 -1.63 -16.72 -22.00
CA CYS A 170 -0.40 -16.61 -21.22
C CYS A 170 -0.53 -17.02 -19.75
N ALA A 171 -1.71 -17.42 -19.29
CA ALA A 171 -1.94 -17.83 -17.93
C ALA A 171 -1.18 -19.13 -17.62
N GLU A 172 -0.62 -19.20 -16.42
CA GLU A 172 0.17 -20.32 -15.93
C GLU A 172 -0.36 -20.77 -14.57
N THR A 173 -0.08 -22.01 -14.18
CA THR A 173 -0.37 -22.47 -12.81
C THR A 173 0.73 -21.97 -11.86
N VAL A 174 0.43 -21.87 -10.57
CA VAL A 174 1.40 -21.44 -9.54
C VAL A 174 2.56 -22.43 -9.35
N ASP A 175 2.40 -23.68 -9.81
CA ASP A 175 3.43 -24.72 -9.88
C ASP A 175 4.03 -24.87 -11.30
N GLY A 176 3.77 -23.91 -12.18
CA GLY A 176 4.25 -23.87 -13.56
C GLY A 176 5.76 -23.68 -13.70
N GLN A 177 6.25 -23.86 -14.92
CA GLN A 177 7.69 -23.83 -15.23
C GLN A 177 8.34 -22.47 -14.90
N SER A 178 7.62 -21.36 -15.11
CA SER A 178 8.15 -20.02 -14.83
C SER A 178 8.35 -19.80 -13.33
N ILE A 179 7.43 -20.27 -12.49
CA ILE A 179 7.59 -20.18 -11.03
C ILE A 179 8.69 -21.14 -10.54
N ALA A 180 8.79 -22.34 -11.11
CA ALA A 180 9.90 -23.25 -10.82
C ALA A 180 11.27 -22.65 -11.19
N HIS A 181 11.35 -21.90 -12.29
CA HIS A 181 12.55 -21.15 -12.67
C HIS A 181 12.89 -20.06 -11.65
N VAL A 182 11.91 -19.24 -11.25
CA VAL A 182 12.09 -18.21 -10.20
C VAL A 182 12.54 -18.85 -8.88
N ALA A 183 11.97 -20.00 -8.49
CA ALA A 183 12.37 -20.73 -7.29
C ALA A 183 13.83 -21.22 -7.36
N ALA A 184 14.28 -21.72 -8.51
CA ALA A 184 15.67 -22.12 -8.69
C ALA A 184 16.63 -20.92 -8.56
N THR A 185 16.25 -19.74 -9.08
CA THR A 185 17.04 -18.52 -8.91
C THR A 185 17.01 -18.01 -7.47
N ALA A 186 15.85 -18.08 -6.79
CA ALA A 186 15.72 -17.69 -5.37
C ALA A 186 16.61 -18.56 -4.48
N ALA A 187 16.66 -19.87 -4.71
CA ALA A 187 17.55 -20.79 -4.01
C ALA A 187 19.04 -20.45 -4.24
N ARG A 188 19.43 -20.15 -5.49
CA ARG A 188 20.82 -19.81 -5.85
C ARG A 188 21.29 -18.48 -5.25
N THR A 189 20.39 -17.49 -5.20
CA THR A 189 20.69 -16.13 -4.72
C THR A 189 20.41 -15.94 -3.23
N SER A 190 19.75 -16.92 -2.59
CA SER A 190 19.28 -16.84 -1.21
C SER A 190 18.39 -15.62 -0.96
N THR A 191 17.52 -15.29 -1.94
CA THR A 191 16.58 -14.17 -1.86
C THR A 191 15.15 -14.66 -1.67
N THR A 192 14.30 -13.79 -1.12
CA THR A 192 12.85 -13.96 -1.20
C THR A 192 12.31 -13.00 -2.24
N VAL A 193 11.42 -13.46 -3.12
CA VAL A 193 10.91 -12.65 -4.23
C VAL A 193 9.39 -12.74 -4.32
N VAL A 194 8.77 -11.61 -4.65
CA VAL A 194 7.34 -11.47 -4.93
C VAL A 194 7.19 -11.12 -6.40
N VAL A 195 6.56 -12.01 -7.17
CA VAL A 195 6.31 -11.86 -8.61
C VAL A 195 4.82 -12.01 -8.93
N GLY A 196 4.36 -11.41 -10.03
CA GLY A 196 2.97 -11.50 -10.47
C GLY A 196 2.79 -12.43 -11.68
N ILE A 197 1.72 -13.23 -11.69
CA ILE A 197 1.27 -14.05 -12.81
C ILE A 197 -0.22 -13.88 -13.06
N ALA A 198 -0.64 -14.09 -14.31
CA ALA A 198 -1.99 -14.52 -14.63
C ALA A 198 -2.08 -16.01 -14.26
N GLU A 199 -2.75 -16.32 -13.16
CA GLU A 199 -2.89 -17.68 -12.66
C GLU A 199 -4.09 -18.36 -13.31
N VAL A 200 -3.93 -19.55 -13.87
CA VAL A 200 -5.06 -20.42 -14.23
C VAL A 200 -5.30 -21.47 -13.13
N ASP A 201 -6.53 -21.57 -12.66
CA ASP A 201 -6.99 -22.58 -11.70
C ASP A 201 -8.41 -23.03 -12.06
N GLY A 202 -8.52 -24.24 -12.61
CA GLY A 202 -9.75 -24.74 -13.22
C GLY A 202 -10.20 -23.85 -14.39
N ASP A 203 -11.46 -23.40 -14.33
CA ASP A 203 -12.06 -22.51 -15.33
C ASP A 203 -11.84 -21.03 -15.03
N HIS A 204 -11.11 -20.70 -13.96
CA HIS A 204 -10.88 -19.35 -13.51
C HIS A 204 -9.47 -18.89 -13.81
N ILE A 205 -9.35 -17.59 -14.10
CA ILE A 205 -8.06 -16.89 -14.21
C ILE A 205 -8.02 -15.83 -13.13
N TYR A 206 -6.93 -15.75 -12.38
CA TYR A 206 -6.71 -14.78 -11.31
C TYR A 206 -5.49 -13.91 -11.59
N ASN A 207 -5.50 -12.68 -11.08
CA ASN A 207 -4.30 -11.88 -10.96
C ASN A 207 -3.63 -12.23 -9.63
N THR A 208 -2.48 -12.91 -9.70
CA THR A 208 -1.90 -13.59 -8.53
C THR A 208 -0.46 -13.14 -8.28
N ALA A 209 -0.19 -12.74 -7.05
CA ALA A 209 1.15 -12.57 -6.53
C ALA A 209 1.64 -13.89 -5.92
N VAL A 210 2.83 -14.31 -6.29
CA VAL A 210 3.50 -15.52 -5.78
C VAL A 210 4.72 -15.10 -4.99
N VAL A 211 4.80 -15.55 -3.73
CA VAL A 211 5.96 -15.35 -2.86
C VAL A 211 6.82 -16.60 -2.94
N VAL A 212 8.05 -16.43 -3.39
CA VAL A 212 9.02 -17.51 -3.59
C VAL A 212 10.26 -17.22 -2.77
N GLY A 213 10.64 -18.15 -1.90
CA GLY A 213 11.86 -18.08 -1.10
C GLY A 213 12.90 -19.11 -1.55
N PRO A 214 14.03 -19.19 -0.83
CA PRO A 214 15.10 -20.15 -1.15
C PRO A 214 14.66 -21.62 -1.07
N ALA A 215 13.58 -21.91 -0.33
CA ALA A 215 12.99 -23.24 -0.18
C ALA A 215 11.87 -23.55 -1.20
N GLY A 216 11.53 -22.62 -2.10
CA GLY A 216 10.42 -22.75 -3.05
C GLY A 216 9.28 -21.77 -2.77
N VAL A 217 8.08 -22.09 -3.23
CA VAL A 217 6.89 -21.23 -3.05
C VAL A 217 6.48 -21.21 -1.57
N LEU A 218 6.38 -20.01 -1.01
CA LEU A 218 6.02 -19.76 0.40
C LEU A 218 4.53 -19.42 0.56
N GLY A 219 3.90 -18.86 -0.47
CA GLY A 219 2.49 -18.53 -0.47
C GLY A 219 2.07 -17.75 -1.72
N THR A 220 0.76 -17.60 -1.89
CA THR A 220 0.17 -16.87 -3.01
C THR A 220 -0.94 -15.95 -2.51
N TYR A 221 -1.27 -14.93 -3.31
CA TYR A 221 -2.38 -14.04 -3.06
C TYR A 221 -3.06 -13.68 -4.37
N ARG A 222 -4.37 -13.91 -4.45
CA ARG A 222 -5.22 -13.55 -5.60
C ARG A 222 -5.84 -12.19 -5.31
N GLN A 223 -5.70 -11.24 -6.23
CA GLN A 223 -6.21 -9.87 -6.09
C GLN A 223 -7.70 -9.86 -5.74
N THR A 224 -8.09 -9.16 -4.67
CA THR A 224 -9.47 -9.20 -4.17
C THR A 224 -10.35 -8.08 -4.75
N HIS A 225 -9.75 -6.93 -5.05
CA HIS A 225 -10.41 -5.78 -5.68
C HIS A 225 -9.97 -5.65 -7.13
N VAL A 226 -10.48 -6.51 -8.01
CA VAL A 226 -10.20 -6.43 -9.45
C VAL A 226 -10.81 -5.16 -10.02
N ALA A 227 -10.01 -4.34 -10.71
CA ALA A 227 -10.49 -3.10 -11.32
C ALA A 227 -11.55 -3.39 -12.39
N PRO A 228 -12.54 -2.50 -12.62
CA PRO A 228 -13.60 -2.73 -13.60
C PRO A 228 -13.08 -3.01 -15.02
N ALA A 229 -11.95 -2.41 -15.39
CA ALA A 229 -11.30 -2.62 -16.68
C ALA A 229 -10.74 -4.05 -16.86
N ASP A 230 -10.48 -4.75 -15.75
CA ASP A 230 -9.89 -6.09 -15.74
C ASP A 230 -10.88 -7.18 -15.31
N ALA A 231 -12.11 -6.80 -14.95
CA ALA A 231 -13.15 -7.71 -14.45
C ALA A 231 -13.63 -8.73 -15.51
N GLU A 232 -13.39 -8.46 -16.80
CA GLU A 232 -13.63 -9.44 -17.86
C GLU A 232 -12.52 -10.51 -17.96
N TYR A 233 -11.34 -10.25 -17.40
CA TYR A 233 -10.15 -11.10 -17.51
C TYR A 233 -9.90 -11.91 -16.24
N PHE A 234 -10.15 -11.31 -15.07
CA PHE A 234 -9.77 -11.90 -13.79
C PHE A 234 -10.97 -12.14 -12.88
N THR A 235 -11.00 -13.33 -12.30
CA THR A 235 -11.85 -13.68 -11.17
C THR A 235 -11.27 -13.02 -9.90
N PRO A 236 -12.09 -12.34 -9.08
CA PRO A 236 -11.61 -11.80 -7.81
C PRO A 236 -11.25 -12.90 -6.81
N GLY A 237 -10.17 -12.68 -6.06
CA GLY A 237 -9.85 -13.44 -4.86
C GLY A 237 -10.86 -13.21 -3.74
N SER A 238 -10.79 -14.04 -2.70
CA SER A 238 -11.74 -14.07 -1.59
C SER A 238 -11.10 -14.00 -0.20
N GLU A 239 -9.77 -13.98 -0.10
CA GLU A 239 -9.05 -14.06 1.19
C GLU A 239 -7.79 -13.18 1.18
N TRP A 240 -7.45 -12.65 2.37
CA TRP A 240 -6.17 -11.96 2.58
C TRP A 240 -5.06 -12.93 2.93
N THR A 241 -3.91 -12.80 2.28
CA THR A 241 -2.70 -13.60 2.58
C THR A 241 -1.77 -12.86 3.53
N VAL A 242 -1.34 -13.57 4.57
CA VAL A 242 -0.33 -13.11 5.52
C VAL A 242 0.69 -14.22 5.73
N LEU A 243 1.99 -13.91 5.62
CA LEU A 243 3.10 -14.86 5.72
C LEU A 243 4.11 -14.38 6.74
N ASP A 244 4.64 -15.28 7.57
CA ASP A 244 5.80 -14.99 8.40
C ASP A 244 7.07 -15.27 7.59
N LEU A 245 7.78 -14.21 7.24
CA LEU A 245 9.05 -14.23 6.50
C LEU A 245 10.18 -13.74 7.41
N GLU A 246 11.43 -13.84 6.96
CA GLU A 246 12.59 -13.38 7.73
C GLU A 246 12.51 -11.89 8.09
N VAL A 247 11.94 -11.07 7.21
CA VAL A 247 11.71 -9.62 7.45
C VAL A 247 10.66 -9.34 8.54
N GLY A 248 9.84 -10.32 8.89
CA GLY A 248 8.69 -10.19 9.77
C GLY A 248 7.41 -10.71 9.10
N ARG A 249 6.26 -10.33 9.65
CA ARG A 249 4.97 -10.71 9.09
C ARG A 249 4.64 -9.83 7.89
N VAL A 250 4.35 -10.44 6.75
CA VAL A 250 4.12 -9.76 5.48
C VAL A 250 2.70 -9.97 5.00
N GLY A 251 2.00 -8.87 4.72
CA GLY A 251 0.73 -8.88 4.01
C GLY A 251 0.94 -8.58 2.54
N ILE A 252 0.10 -9.16 1.68
CA ILE A 252 0.20 -9.00 0.22
C ILE A 252 -1.05 -8.30 -0.29
N LEU A 253 -0.85 -7.27 -1.11
CA LEU A 253 -1.87 -6.59 -1.91
C LEU A 253 -1.43 -6.62 -3.37
N ILE A 254 -2.34 -6.36 -4.32
CA ILE A 254 -1.99 -6.16 -5.73
C ILE A 254 -2.72 -4.93 -6.26
N GLY A 255 -1.98 -4.03 -6.90
CA GLY A 255 -2.50 -2.90 -7.68
C GLY A 255 -3.69 -2.22 -7.01
N ASN A 256 -4.87 -2.39 -7.59
CA ASN A 256 -6.13 -1.75 -7.18
C ASN A 256 -6.52 -1.99 -5.71
N ASP A 257 -6.11 -3.09 -5.07
CA ASP A 257 -6.36 -3.33 -3.64
C ASP A 257 -5.88 -2.17 -2.75
N VAL A 258 -4.79 -1.49 -3.15
CA VAL A 258 -4.20 -0.41 -2.38
C VAL A 258 -5.07 0.85 -2.32
N LEU A 259 -6.04 0.98 -3.22
CA LEU A 259 -6.96 2.12 -3.21
C LEU A 259 -7.97 2.02 -2.06
N PHE A 260 -8.14 0.83 -1.47
CA PHE A 260 -9.07 0.55 -0.38
C PHE A 260 -8.33 0.62 0.96
N PRO A 261 -8.53 1.67 1.79
CA PRO A 261 -7.85 1.78 3.08
C PRO A 261 -8.16 0.60 4.02
N GLU A 262 -9.31 -0.06 3.83
CA GLU A 262 -9.73 -1.25 4.56
C GLU A 262 -8.74 -2.41 4.37
N ALA A 263 -8.20 -2.60 3.16
CA ALA A 263 -7.27 -3.69 2.85
C ALA A 263 -5.99 -3.61 3.68
N GLY A 264 -5.33 -2.46 3.64
CA GLY A 264 -4.13 -2.20 4.46
C GLY A 264 -4.42 -2.28 5.96
N ARG A 265 -5.61 -1.83 6.39
CA ARG A 265 -6.02 -1.89 7.79
C ARG A 265 -6.23 -3.33 8.29
N VAL A 266 -6.89 -4.18 7.50
CA VAL A 266 -7.10 -5.59 7.86
C VAL A 266 -5.75 -6.31 8.00
N LEU A 267 -4.82 -6.10 7.05
CA LEU A 267 -3.48 -6.67 7.14
C LEU A 267 -2.72 -6.19 8.38
N ALA A 268 -2.80 -4.89 8.71
CA ALA A 268 -2.19 -4.35 9.92
C ALA A 268 -2.79 -4.96 11.20
N LEU A 269 -4.11 -5.17 11.25
CA LEU A 269 -4.80 -5.80 12.38
C LEU A 269 -4.43 -7.28 12.55
N ARG A 270 -4.08 -7.96 11.45
CA ARG A 270 -3.50 -9.32 11.43
C ARG A 270 -2.00 -9.35 11.79
N GLY A 271 -1.43 -8.18 12.09
CA GLY A 271 -0.09 -8.05 12.67
C GLY A 271 1.01 -7.94 11.63
N CYS A 272 0.67 -7.62 10.37
CA CYS A 272 1.69 -7.39 9.35
C CYS A 272 2.62 -6.25 9.74
N ASP A 273 3.91 -6.48 9.58
CA ASP A 273 4.96 -5.48 9.74
C ASP A 273 5.25 -4.76 8.42
N LEU A 274 5.19 -5.52 7.33
CA LEU A 274 5.39 -5.06 5.97
C LEU A 274 4.14 -5.42 5.15
N ILE A 275 3.73 -4.50 4.29
CA ILE A 275 2.80 -4.78 3.20
C ILE A 275 3.56 -4.66 1.88
N VAL A 276 3.50 -5.68 1.04
CA VAL A 276 4.03 -5.65 -0.32
C VAL A 276 2.90 -5.49 -1.32
N CYS A 277 3.12 -4.70 -2.37
CA CYS A 277 2.13 -4.42 -3.41
C CYS A 277 2.80 -4.37 -4.78
N PRO A 278 2.84 -5.51 -5.51
CA PRO A 278 3.02 -5.52 -6.95
C PRO A 278 1.88 -4.75 -7.63
N ALA A 279 2.21 -3.84 -8.55
CA ALA A 279 1.21 -3.00 -9.21
C ALA A 279 1.56 -2.69 -10.67
N ALA A 280 0.53 -2.40 -11.46
CA ALA A 280 0.62 -1.79 -12.78
C ALA A 280 -0.47 -0.70 -12.92
N MET A 281 -0.32 0.40 -12.16
CA MET A 281 -1.34 1.44 -12.05
C MET A 281 -0.77 2.86 -12.17
N VAL A 282 -1.63 3.85 -12.43
CA VAL A 282 -1.27 5.26 -12.26
C VAL A 282 -1.22 5.56 -10.77
N ALA A 283 -0.02 5.78 -10.23
CA ALA A 283 0.16 6.05 -8.81
C ALA A 283 -0.44 7.42 -8.43
N PRO A 284 -1.30 7.52 -7.39
CA PRO A 284 -1.81 8.80 -6.93
C PRO A 284 -0.70 9.57 -6.19
N ILE A 285 -0.23 10.64 -6.83
CA ILE A 285 0.87 11.49 -6.36
C ILE A 285 0.51 12.98 -6.50
N GLY A 286 1.16 13.83 -5.71
CA GLY A 286 0.95 15.28 -5.77
C GLY A 286 2.14 16.06 -5.24
N ALA A 287 2.44 17.16 -5.93
CA ALA A 287 3.52 18.06 -5.56
C ALA A 287 3.07 19.11 -4.52
N ASN A 288 4.04 19.67 -3.79
CA ASN A 288 3.84 20.85 -2.96
C ASN A 288 4.95 21.86 -3.26
N PRO A 289 4.64 23.16 -3.44
CA PRO A 289 5.64 24.19 -3.76
C PRO A 289 6.58 24.53 -2.59
N GLY A 290 6.34 23.98 -1.40
CA GLY A 290 7.05 24.29 -0.17
C GLY A 290 6.26 25.27 0.69
N THR A 291 6.74 25.47 1.92
CA THR A 291 6.15 26.35 2.91
C THR A 291 7.21 27.29 3.48
N SER A 292 6.78 28.51 3.80
CA SER A 292 7.60 29.47 4.55
C SER A 292 7.46 29.32 6.06
N ILE A 293 6.52 28.48 6.51
CA ILE A 293 6.27 28.25 7.93
C ILE A 293 7.44 27.46 8.53
N PRO A 294 8.00 27.89 9.66
CA PRO A 294 9.03 27.12 10.34
C PRO A 294 8.42 25.83 10.88
N HIS A 295 9.06 24.70 10.60
CA HIS A 295 8.70 23.41 11.16
C HIS A 295 9.81 22.91 12.11
N PRO A 296 9.46 22.10 13.13
CA PRO A 296 10.47 21.46 13.97
C PRO A 296 11.36 20.50 13.16
N GLY A 297 12.68 20.52 13.41
CA GLY A 297 13.62 19.49 12.96
C GLY A 297 13.82 19.41 11.44
N ASP A 298 14.01 18.18 10.94
CA ASP A 298 14.37 17.87 9.54
C ASP A 298 13.16 17.79 8.59
N ILE A 299 12.02 18.38 8.98
CA ILE A 299 10.83 18.43 8.12
C ILE A 299 11.16 19.19 6.84
N LEU A 300 10.87 18.58 5.70
CA LEU A 300 11.10 19.16 4.38
C LEU A 300 10.17 20.37 4.15
N THR A 301 10.70 21.58 4.24
CA THR A 301 9.97 22.83 3.98
C THR A 301 10.05 23.30 2.53
N GLY A 302 11.02 22.81 1.76
CA GLY A 302 11.16 23.13 0.33
C GLY A 302 10.10 22.46 -0.56
N ALA A 303 10.12 22.83 -1.83
CA ALA A 303 9.29 22.19 -2.85
C ALA A 303 9.59 20.68 -2.94
N ASP A 304 8.54 19.88 -3.10
CA ASP A 304 8.66 18.42 -3.20
C ASP A 304 7.63 17.90 -4.22
N PRO A 305 8.10 17.32 -5.34
CA PRO A 305 7.22 16.77 -6.37
C PRO A 305 6.45 15.52 -5.92
N LEU A 306 6.89 14.86 -4.84
CA LEU A 306 6.28 13.65 -4.28
C LEU A 306 5.78 13.90 -2.85
N HIS A 307 5.34 15.13 -2.55
CA HIS A 307 4.80 15.46 -1.24
C HIS A 307 3.67 14.53 -0.83
N TRP A 308 2.68 14.38 -1.71
CA TRP A 308 1.70 13.33 -1.61
C TRP A 308 2.19 12.16 -2.44
N HIS A 309 2.47 11.05 -1.76
CA HIS A 309 2.57 9.73 -2.36
C HIS A 309 1.59 8.86 -1.61
N HIS A 310 0.55 8.35 -2.29
CA HIS A 310 -0.54 7.67 -1.60
C HIS A 310 -0.07 6.46 -0.77
N MET A 311 0.93 5.73 -1.28
CA MET A 311 1.49 4.56 -0.59
C MET A 311 2.24 4.91 0.70
N ARG A 312 2.76 6.15 0.82
CA ARG A 312 3.33 6.66 2.07
C ARG A 312 2.25 6.80 3.14
N VAL A 313 1.07 7.28 2.75
CA VAL A 313 -0.10 7.36 3.64
C VAL A 313 -0.58 5.97 4.06
N ARG A 314 -0.57 5.00 3.12
CA ARG A 314 -0.92 3.60 3.42
C ARG A 314 0.01 2.95 4.44
N GLY A 315 1.32 3.19 4.33
CA GLY A 315 2.30 2.76 5.33
C GLY A 315 2.05 3.42 6.68
N GLY A 316 2.00 4.75 6.70
CA GLY A 316 1.84 5.56 7.90
C GLY A 316 0.59 5.26 8.69
N GLU A 317 -0.59 5.28 8.05
CA GLU A 317 -1.87 5.15 8.75
C GLU A 317 -2.03 3.79 9.45
N ASN A 318 -1.31 2.79 8.95
CA ASN A 318 -1.32 1.41 9.45
C ASN A 318 -0.09 1.09 10.30
N ASN A 319 0.83 2.05 10.47
CA ASN A 319 2.15 1.83 11.04
C ASN A 319 2.83 0.56 10.49
N VAL A 320 2.81 0.37 9.17
CA VAL A 320 3.48 -0.73 8.46
C VAL A 320 4.55 -0.14 7.56
N TRP A 321 5.63 -0.89 7.35
CA TRP A 321 6.41 -0.67 6.14
C TRP A 321 5.55 -0.99 4.92
N PHE A 322 5.70 -0.21 3.86
CA PHE A 322 4.94 -0.41 2.62
C PHE A 322 5.87 -0.45 1.41
N ALA A 323 5.96 -1.60 0.76
CA ALA A 323 6.77 -1.81 -0.44
C ALA A 323 5.87 -1.86 -1.67
N PHE A 324 5.91 -0.81 -2.49
CA PHE A 324 5.14 -0.65 -3.71
C PHE A 324 6.06 -0.77 -4.93
N ALA A 325 5.87 -1.82 -5.72
CA ALA A 325 6.62 -2.07 -6.95
C ALA A 325 5.67 -1.90 -8.14
N ASN A 326 5.86 -0.84 -8.92
CA ASN A 326 4.93 -0.44 -9.96
C ASN A 326 5.56 -0.50 -11.35
N ALA A 327 4.78 -0.89 -12.35
CA ALA A 327 5.22 -0.92 -13.73
C ALA A 327 5.56 0.49 -14.25
N TYR A 328 6.60 0.59 -15.06
CA TYR A 328 6.96 1.77 -15.83
C TYR A 328 6.75 1.47 -17.32
N ASP A 329 5.70 2.04 -17.89
CA ASP A 329 5.33 1.90 -19.30
C ASP A 329 4.66 3.21 -19.74
N VAL A 330 5.43 4.04 -20.44
CA VAL A 330 4.99 5.38 -20.88
C VAL A 330 3.82 5.28 -21.86
N ASP A 331 3.81 4.26 -22.71
CA ASP A 331 2.76 4.08 -23.72
C ASP A 331 1.41 3.72 -23.09
N ARG A 332 1.44 3.08 -21.91
CA ARG A 332 0.25 2.79 -21.09
C ARG A 332 -0.02 3.86 -20.02
N GLY A 333 0.77 4.93 -19.96
CA GLY A 333 0.64 5.99 -18.95
C GLY A 333 1.07 5.58 -17.54
N LEU A 334 1.78 4.46 -17.40
CA LEU A 334 2.27 3.93 -16.13
C LEU A 334 3.66 4.53 -15.87
N LEU A 335 3.75 5.50 -14.98
CA LEU A 335 5.01 6.23 -14.72
C LEU A 335 5.82 5.65 -13.54
N GLY A 336 5.46 4.46 -13.05
CA GLY A 336 6.12 3.83 -11.92
C GLY A 336 5.84 4.56 -10.60
N ARG A 337 6.84 5.28 -10.07
CA ARG A 337 6.87 5.81 -8.69
C ARG A 337 6.93 4.71 -7.63
N SER A 338 7.72 3.69 -7.89
CA SER A 338 7.95 2.61 -6.93
C SER A 338 8.68 3.11 -5.70
N GLY A 339 8.41 2.53 -4.53
CA GLY A 339 9.15 2.86 -3.32
C GLY A 339 8.90 1.92 -2.15
N VAL A 340 9.82 1.96 -1.19
CA VAL A 340 9.65 1.38 0.14
C VAL A 340 9.46 2.54 1.11
N PHE A 341 8.28 2.60 1.73
CA PHE A 341 7.85 3.68 2.61
C PHE A 341 7.84 3.23 4.07
N GLY A 342 8.35 4.10 4.95
CA GLY A 342 8.43 3.84 6.38
C GLY A 342 7.08 3.87 7.10
N PRO A 343 6.98 3.25 8.28
CA PRO A 343 5.76 3.11 9.07
C PRO A 343 5.33 4.36 9.83
N ASP A 344 6.18 5.39 9.90
CA ASP A 344 5.90 6.63 10.62
C ASP A 344 6.05 7.83 9.69
N THR A 345 4.91 8.38 9.27
CA THR A 345 4.84 9.57 8.42
C THR A 345 5.16 10.87 9.16
N PHE A 346 5.30 10.83 10.48
CA PHE A 346 5.64 11.98 11.30
C PHE A 346 7.13 12.01 11.69
N ALA A 347 7.88 10.97 11.35
CA ALA A 347 9.31 10.90 11.55
C ALA A 347 10.08 11.51 10.36
N PHE A 348 10.99 12.42 10.65
CA PHE A 348 11.88 13.07 9.68
C PHE A 348 13.36 12.93 10.08
N PRO A 349 14.30 12.73 9.13
CA PRO A 349 14.05 12.47 7.71
C PRO A 349 13.24 11.18 7.51
N ARG A 350 12.43 11.13 6.46
CA ARG A 350 11.54 9.98 6.21
C ARG A 350 12.40 8.73 5.99
N GLY A 351 12.04 7.64 6.65
CA GLY A 351 12.61 6.33 6.37
C GLY A 351 12.01 5.75 5.10
N GLU A 352 12.45 6.20 3.93
CA GLU A 352 11.94 5.74 2.64
C GLU A 352 13.00 5.71 1.55
N SER A 353 12.74 4.93 0.51
CA SER A 353 13.55 4.87 -0.72
C SER A 353 12.61 4.78 -1.90
N THR A 354 12.83 5.58 -2.94
CA THR A 354 11.89 5.69 -4.07
C THR A 354 12.62 5.75 -5.40
N VAL A 355 11.97 5.26 -6.46
CA VAL A 355 12.39 5.45 -7.85
C VAL A 355 11.57 6.61 -8.42
N SER A 356 12.26 7.67 -8.83
CA SER A 356 11.61 8.84 -9.42
C SER A 356 11.06 8.52 -10.81
N ASP A 357 11.91 8.53 -11.83
CA ASP A 357 11.53 8.37 -13.24
C ASP A 357 12.35 7.23 -13.88
N GLY A 358 11.82 6.61 -14.93
CA GLY A 358 12.53 5.57 -15.68
C GLY A 358 12.50 4.18 -15.03
N LEU A 359 13.36 3.27 -15.50
CA LEU A 359 13.52 1.95 -14.90
C LEU A 359 14.50 2.02 -13.72
N GLY A 360 14.32 1.19 -12.70
CA GLY A 360 15.26 1.15 -11.58
C GLY A 360 14.77 0.33 -10.39
N THR A 361 15.53 0.41 -9.30
CA THR A 361 15.18 -0.23 -8.03
C THR A 361 15.30 0.78 -6.90
N ALA A 362 14.51 0.57 -5.85
CA ALA A 362 14.64 1.32 -4.59
C ALA A 362 14.71 0.34 -3.44
N THR A 363 15.74 0.50 -2.59
CA THR A 363 16.02 -0.38 -1.46
C THR A 363 15.96 0.40 -0.16
N ALA A 364 15.32 -0.17 0.86
CA ALA A 364 15.36 0.32 2.24
C ALA A 364 15.58 -0.85 3.21
N VAL A 365 16.16 -0.56 4.37
CA VAL A 365 16.27 -1.52 5.47
C VAL A 365 14.98 -1.45 6.28
N VAL A 366 14.18 -2.51 6.20
CA VAL A 366 12.98 -2.70 7.01
C VAL A 366 13.40 -3.20 8.38
N ASP A 367 13.16 -2.37 9.40
CA ASP A 367 13.44 -2.70 10.79
C ASP A 367 12.15 -3.09 11.51
N THR A 368 12.06 -4.35 11.93
CA THR A 368 10.97 -4.91 12.74
C THR A 368 11.43 -5.36 14.12
N THR A 369 12.67 -5.01 14.51
CA THR A 369 13.28 -5.39 15.79
C THR A 369 12.53 -4.81 16.98
N ASN A 370 12.76 -5.39 18.15
CA ASN A 370 12.22 -4.91 19.42
C ASN A 370 13.34 -4.85 20.45
N LEU A 371 13.35 -3.85 21.33
CA LEU A 371 14.21 -3.88 22.50
C LEU A 371 13.74 -5.00 23.44
N GLU A 372 14.64 -5.50 24.29
CA GLU A 372 14.33 -6.49 25.32
C GLU A 372 13.45 -5.89 26.43
N THR A 373 12.18 -5.71 26.12
CA THR A 373 11.15 -5.23 27.06
C THR A 373 9.87 -6.04 26.85
N VAL A 374 9.01 -6.06 27.86
CA VAL A 374 7.71 -6.75 27.78
C VAL A 374 6.73 -6.06 26.82
N TYR A 375 6.97 -4.82 26.44
CA TYR A 375 6.15 -4.08 25.49
C TYR A 375 6.87 -3.93 24.13
N PRO A 376 6.12 -3.84 23.02
CA PRO A 376 6.72 -3.46 21.76
C PRO A 376 7.28 -2.03 21.85
N THR A 377 8.47 -1.82 21.29
CA THR A 377 9.16 -0.52 21.25
C THR A 377 9.22 0.04 19.83
N ASN A 378 9.23 -0.83 18.82
CA ASN A 378 9.21 -0.41 17.41
C ASN A 378 7.79 -0.05 16.98
N VAL A 379 7.64 1.09 16.30
CA VAL A 379 6.36 1.62 15.81
C VAL A 379 5.58 0.59 14.98
N VAL A 380 6.27 -0.26 14.22
CA VAL A 380 5.64 -1.28 13.40
C VAL A 380 4.97 -2.38 14.23
N ARG A 381 5.51 -2.66 15.41
CA ARG A 381 5.00 -3.66 16.36
C ARG A 381 3.95 -3.07 17.30
N ARG A 382 4.14 -1.80 17.67
CA ARG A 382 3.23 -1.05 18.56
C ARG A 382 1.92 -0.67 17.90
N LYS A 383 1.98 -0.30 16.61
CA LYS A 383 0.81 0.10 15.83
C LYS A 383 0.00 1.24 16.45
N ASP A 384 0.67 2.30 16.91
CA ASP A 384 0.07 3.37 17.70
C ASP A 384 -1.17 4.02 17.04
N LEU A 385 -1.14 4.29 15.73
CA LEU A 385 -2.30 4.82 14.99
C LEU A 385 -3.44 3.81 14.86
N VAL A 386 -3.11 2.52 14.84
CA VAL A 386 -4.10 1.43 14.82
C VAL A 386 -4.76 1.26 16.18
N ALA A 387 -4.01 1.43 17.27
CA ALA A 387 -4.51 1.32 18.64
C ALA A 387 -5.51 2.43 19.01
N MET A 388 -5.44 3.59 18.34
CA MET A 388 -6.35 4.73 18.56
C MET A 388 -7.74 4.60 17.90
N ARG A 389 -8.00 3.49 17.21
CA ARG A 389 -9.27 3.26 16.50
C ARG A 389 -10.46 3.16 17.47
N LEU A 390 -11.65 3.41 16.93
CA LEU A 390 -12.93 3.22 17.63
C LEU A 390 -13.79 2.19 16.88
N PRO A 391 -13.52 0.88 17.02
CA PRO A 391 -14.15 -0.16 16.19
C PRO A 391 -15.68 -0.22 16.27
N HIS A 392 -16.26 0.23 17.38
CA HIS A 392 -17.72 0.28 17.57
C HIS A 392 -18.44 1.25 16.62
N HIS A 393 -17.72 2.14 15.93
CA HIS A 393 -18.27 3.00 14.88
C HIS A 393 -18.17 2.40 13.47
N TYR A 394 -17.54 1.23 13.29
CA TYR A 394 -17.24 0.67 11.98
C TYR A 394 -18.24 -0.37 11.48
N ALA A 395 -19.36 -0.56 12.18
CA ALA A 395 -20.39 -1.54 11.82
C ALA A 395 -20.84 -1.40 10.35
N ALA A 396 -20.94 -0.18 9.84
CA ALA A 396 -21.35 0.09 8.46
C ALA A 396 -20.30 -0.34 7.41
N LEU A 397 -19.03 -0.48 7.78
CA LEU A 397 -17.95 -0.85 6.84
C LEU A 397 -17.87 -2.37 6.59
N SER A 398 -18.38 -3.18 7.52
CA SER A 398 -18.36 -4.64 7.41
C SER A 398 -19.75 -5.26 7.24
N ALA A 399 -20.79 -4.42 7.10
CA ALA A 399 -22.15 -4.88 6.87
C ALA A 399 -22.28 -5.36 5.43
N VAL A 400 -22.44 -6.68 5.26
CA VAL A 400 -22.93 -7.24 4.00
C VAL A 400 -24.37 -6.74 3.82
N SER A 401 -24.70 -6.24 2.62
CA SER A 401 -26.06 -5.78 2.33
C SER A 401 -27.08 -6.87 2.72
N PRO A 402 -28.22 -6.53 3.36
CA PRO A 402 -29.25 -7.50 3.72
C PRO A 402 -29.75 -8.38 2.55
N ALA A 403 -29.53 -7.94 1.31
CA ALA A 403 -29.93 -8.66 0.10
C ALA A 403 -29.22 -10.02 -0.12
N GLU A 404 -28.10 -10.29 0.57
CA GLU A 404 -27.35 -11.56 0.43
C GLU A 404 -27.57 -12.54 1.59
N VAL A 405 -28.36 -12.17 2.60
CA VAL A 405 -28.62 -13.04 3.79
C VAL A 405 -29.74 -14.06 3.52
N ASP A 406 -30.51 -13.89 2.43
CA ASP A 406 -31.68 -14.75 2.11
C ASP A 406 -31.35 -16.04 1.32
N THR A 407 -30.09 -16.30 0.95
CA THR A 407 -29.69 -17.51 0.20
C THR A 407 -29.00 -18.60 1.01
N VAL A 408 -28.79 -18.42 2.33
CA VAL A 408 -28.13 -19.44 3.18
C VAL A 408 -29.08 -20.05 4.22
N VAL A 409 -30.35 -19.65 4.26
CA VAL A 409 -31.38 -20.32 5.08
C VAL A 409 -32.70 -20.46 4.30
N ARG A 410 -32.75 -21.40 3.36
CA ARG A 410 -33.98 -22.17 3.01
C ARG A 410 -33.64 -23.57 2.55
#